data_AF-A0AAU0SZB1-F1
#
_entry.id   AF-A0AAU0SZB1-F1
#
_cell.length_a   1.000
_cell.length_b   1.000
_cell.length_c   1.000
_cell.angle_alpha   90.00
_cell.angle_beta   90.00
_cell.angle_gamma   90.00
#
_symmetry.space_group_name_H-M   'P 1'
#
loop_
_entity.id
_entity.type
_entity.pdbx_description
1 polymer ?
#
loop_
_entity_poly.entity_id
_entity_poly.type
_entity_poly.pdbx_seq_one_letter_code
_entity_poly.pdbx_strand_id
1 'polypeptide(L)'
;MINDLPTSDEFFSAGKELLDFAWGTLFDLFTDLDQAEYFGYDQAEMSEPYWIAAKRRLSTSLAVAQQGVEQLLKGKICEISPFLLISEPPAKWPSPYGGKSISFNTFRMPDAQDLPRIYDTFSSSPLSKKFAEAFRSQREQRNAIMHSTGKDFRIQATEIVEVILFSYSELCPNESWLGIRRDFLKTGPAS
;
A
#
# COMPACT_ATOMS: atom_id res chain seq x y z
N MET A 1 -14.88 27.24 -7.13
CA MET A 1 -15.23 25.83 -7.42
C MET A 1 -13.96 25.00 -7.32
N ILE A 2 -14.01 23.84 -6.68
CA ILE A 2 -12.87 22.91 -6.65
C ILE A 2 -12.91 22.09 -7.96
N ASN A 3 -11.77 21.93 -8.63
CA ASN A 3 -11.61 21.07 -9.79
C ASN A 3 -10.63 19.93 -9.48
N ASP A 4 -10.52 18.98 -10.42
CA ASP A 4 -9.61 17.82 -10.34
C ASP A 4 -9.88 16.98 -9.08
N LEU A 5 -11.15 16.78 -8.75
CA LEU A 5 -11.52 15.90 -7.63
C LEU A 5 -11.05 14.47 -7.95
N PRO A 6 -10.36 13.81 -7.02
CA PRO A 6 -9.97 12.44 -7.22
C PRO A 6 -11.21 11.54 -7.23
N THR A 7 -11.09 10.41 -7.90
CA THR A 7 -12.08 9.35 -7.93
C THR A 7 -11.61 8.17 -7.09
N SER A 8 -12.56 7.36 -6.63
CA SER A 8 -12.25 6.10 -5.94
C SER A 8 -11.40 5.18 -6.81
N ASP A 9 -11.68 5.13 -8.11
CA ASP A 9 -11.03 4.22 -9.06
C ASP A 9 -9.57 4.57 -9.30
N GLU A 10 -9.20 5.86 -9.28
CA GLU A 10 -7.81 6.30 -9.35
C GLU A 10 -7.02 5.79 -8.14
N PHE A 11 -7.59 5.89 -6.94
CA PHE A 11 -6.98 5.38 -5.72
C PHE A 11 -6.90 3.85 -5.70
N PHE A 12 -7.95 3.15 -6.13
CA PHE A 12 -7.95 1.69 -6.20
C PHE A 12 -6.94 1.17 -7.22
N SER A 13 -6.87 1.79 -8.41
CA SER A 13 -5.90 1.43 -9.44
C SER A 13 -4.47 1.62 -8.93
N ALA A 14 -4.15 2.80 -8.38
CA ALA A 14 -2.84 3.09 -7.81
C ALA A 14 -2.49 2.11 -6.65
N GLY A 15 -3.48 1.78 -5.81
CA GLY A 15 -3.30 0.79 -4.74
C GLY A 15 -2.96 -0.60 -5.29
N LYS A 16 -3.73 -1.08 -6.26
CA LYS A 16 -3.52 -2.40 -6.90
C LYS A 16 -2.16 -2.48 -7.60
N GLU A 17 -1.74 -1.42 -8.31
CA GLU A 17 -0.43 -1.34 -8.97
C GLU A 17 0.74 -1.42 -7.98
N LEU A 18 0.65 -0.69 -6.84
CA LEU A 18 1.68 -0.74 -5.80
C LEU A 18 1.75 -2.13 -5.16
N LEU A 19 0.61 -2.76 -4.89
CA LEU A 19 0.58 -4.13 -4.37
C LEU A 19 1.16 -5.13 -5.39
N ASP A 20 0.91 -4.95 -6.69
CA ASP A 20 1.45 -5.82 -7.75
C ASP A 20 2.98 -5.67 -7.85
N PHE A 21 3.49 -4.44 -7.79
CA PHE A 21 4.93 -4.18 -7.75
C PHE A 21 5.61 -4.85 -6.55
N ALA A 22 5.03 -4.72 -5.36
CA ALA A 22 5.55 -5.37 -4.16
C ALA A 22 5.52 -6.90 -4.29
N TRP A 23 4.41 -7.45 -4.79
CA TRP A 23 4.25 -8.88 -5.04
C TRP A 23 5.27 -9.42 -6.05
N GLY A 24 5.43 -8.73 -7.19
CA GLY A 24 6.40 -9.08 -8.23
C GLY A 24 7.83 -9.11 -7.67
N THR A 25 8.21 -8.09 -6.89
CA THR A 25 9.53 -8.04 -6.26
C THR A 25 9.81 -9.24 -5.36
N LEU A 26 8.80 -9.72 -4.62
CA LEU A 26 8.92 -10.94 -3.81
C LEU A 26 9.01 -12.19 -4.67
N PHE A 27 8.19 -12.28 -5.71
CA PHE A 27 8.17 -13.44 -6.59
C PHE A 27 9.50 -13.62 -7.32
N ASP A 28 10.12 -12.52 -7.75
CA ASP A 28 11.48 -12.52 -8.29
C ASP A 28 12.47 -13.05 -7.25
N LEU A 29 12.39 -12.58 -6.00
CA LEU A 29 13.28 -13.06 -4.93
C LEU A 29 13.12 -14.57 -4.66
N PHE A 30 11.88 -15.08 -4.67
CA PHE A 30 11.65 -16.51 -4.51
C PHE A 30 12.16 -17.31 -5.71
N THR A 31 11.94 -16.79 -6.92
CA THR A 31 12.37 -17.45 -8.17
C THR A 31 13.90 -17.50 -8.26
N ASP A 32 14.58 -16.41 -7.93
CA ASP A 32 16.05 -16.33 -7.90
C ASP A 32 16.64 -17.38 -6.94
N LEU A 33 16.01 -17.56 -5.76
CA LEU A 33 16.44 -18.55 -4.77
C LEU A 33 16.12 -20.00 -5.20
N ASP A 34 14.98 -20.22 -5.84
CA ASP A 34 14.58 -21.54 -6.38
C ASP A 34 15.51 -21.99 -7.52
N GLN A 35 15.98 -21.04 -8.34
CA GLN A 35 16.92 -21.31 -9.42
C GLN A 35 18.37 -21.47 -8.96
N ALA A 36 18.68 -21.32 -7.66
CA ALA A 36 20.05 -21.41 -7.16
C ALA A 36 20.72 -22.76 -7.50
N GLU A 37 19.99 -23.87 -7.37
CA GLU A 37 20.49 -25.21 -7.71
C GLU A 37 20.82 -25.33 -9.20
N TYR A 38 20.01 -24.74 -10.06
CA TYR A 38 20.24 -24.72 -11.51
C TYR A 38 21.57 -24.03 -11.86
N PHE A 39 21.97 -23.01 -11.09
CA PHE A 39 23.25 -22.33 -11.24
C PHE A 39 24.42 -23.01 -10.50
N GLY A 40 24.20 -24.18 -9.90
CA GLY A 40 25.23 -24.96 -9.22
C GLY A 40 25.50 -24.53 -7.78
N TYR A 41 24.60 -23.76 -7.16
CA TYR A 41 24.66 -23.41 -5.75
C TYR A 41 23.80 -24.36 -4.91
N ASP A 42 24.26 -24.74 -3.72
CA ASP A 42 23.40 -25.42 -2.74
C ASP A 42 22.44 -24.38 -2.14
N GLN A 43 21.14 -24.55 -2.39
CA GLN A 43 20.09 -23.65 -1.91
C GLN A 43 20.07 -23.57 -0.38
N ALA A 44 20.32 -24.67 0.32
CA ALA A 44 20.31 -24.71 1.78
C ALA A 44 21.47 -23.89 2.36
N GLU A 45 22.64 -23.91 1.71
CA GLU A 45 23.80 -23.12 2.13
C GLU A 45 23.64 -21.63 1.79
N MET A 46 22.97 -21.29 0.70
CA MET A 46 22.83 -19.90 0.23
C MET A 46 21.63 -19.15 0.80
N SER A 47 20.63 -19.84 1.35
CA SER A 47 19.36 -19.23 1.79
C SER A 47 19.53 -18.07 2.77
N GLU A 48 20.26 -18.25 3.88
CA GLU A 48 20.43 -17.18 4.88
C GLU A 48 21.25 -15.98 4.33
N PRO A 49 22.44 -16.16 3.71
CA PRO A 49 23.17 -15.07 3.07
C PRO A 49 22.35 -14.33 2.00
N TYR A 50 21.56 -15.06 1.22
CA TYR A 50 20.69 -14.52 0.20
C TYR A 50 19.62 -13.60 0.80
N TRP A 51 18.90 -14.03 1.83
CA TRP A 51 17.88 -13.20 2.48
C TRP A 51 18.48 -11.98 3.20
N ILE A 52 19.68 -12.11 3.76
CA ILE A 52 20.43 -10.97 4.31
C ILE A 52 20.73 -9.94 3.21
N ALA A 53 21.18 -10.39 2.04
CA ALA A 53 21.43 -9.52 0.89
C ALA A 53 20.13 -8.90 0.33
N ALA A 54 19.02 -9.63 0.37
CA ALA A 54 17.71 -9.19 -0.09
C ALA A 54 17.01 -8.21 0.87
N LYS A 55 17.54 -7.97 2.08
CA LYS A 55 16.91 -7.15 3.12
C LYS A 55 16.38 -5.80 2.59
N ARG A 56 17.15 -5.09 1.77
CA ARG A 56 16.72 -3.80 1.19
C ARG A 56 15.54 -3.94 0.24
N ARG A 57 15.52 -4.98 -0.60
CA ARG A 57 14.39 -5.29 -1.51
C ARG A 57 13.14 -5.62 -0.69
N LEU A 58 13.27 -6.42 0.37
CA LEU A 58 12.16 -6.74 1.29
C LEU A 58 11.63 -5.50 2.00
N SER A 59 12.50 -4.67 2.58
CA SER A 59 12.10 -3.40 3.21
C SER A 59 11.37 -2.45 2.26
N THR A 60 11.85 -2.34 1.03
CA THR A 60 11.20 -1.50 0.00
C THR A 60 9.85 -2.08 -0.39
N SER A 61 9.76 -3.39 -0.58
CA SER A 61 8.52 -4.08 -0.94
C SER A 61 7.46 -3.94 0.14
N LEU A 62 7.84 -4.04 1.42
CA LEU A 62 6.93 -3.82 2.54
C LEU A 62 6.40 -2.38 2.55
N ALA A 63 7.28 -1.39 2.40
CA ALA A 63 6.87 0.03 2.38
C ALA A 63 5.93 0.33 1.19
N VAL A 64 6.21 -0.24 0.01
CA VAL A 64 5.36 -0.11 -1.17
C VAL A 64 4.01 -0.79 -0.96
N ALA A 65 3.98 -2.00 -0.40
CA ALA A 65 2.74 -2.69 -0.09
C ALA A 65 1.86 -1.87 0.85
N GLN A 66 2.45 -1.29 1.91
CA GLN A 66 1.75 -0.43 2.86
C GLN A 66 1.23 0.85 2.21
N GLN A 67 2.00 1.46 1.30
CA GLN A 67 1.52 2.59 0.51
C GLN A 67 0.34 2.18 -0.38
N GLY A 68 0.36 0.97 -0.96
CA GLY A 68 -0.76 0.41 -1.71
C GLY A 68 -2.02 0.27 -0.87
N VAL A 69 -1.91 -0.31 0.33
CA VAL A 69 -3.04 -0.42 1.28
C VAL A 69 -3.60 0.96 1.67
N GLU A 70 -2.72 1.96 1.86
CA GLU A 70 -3.13 3.34 2.12
C GLU A 70 -3.94 3.93 0.97
N GLN A 71 -3.55 3.69 -0.29
CA GLN A 71 -4.32 4.11 -1.46
C GLN A 71 -5.68 3.42 -1.52
N LEU A 72 -5.75 2.10 -1.28
CA LEU A 72 -7.03 1.38 -1.25
C LEU A 72 -7.99 1.96 -0.19
N LEU A 73 -7.49 2.29 1.00
CA LEU A 73 -8.31 2.91 2.05
C LEU A 73 -8.74 4.34 1.67
N LYS A 74 -7.90 5.11 0.97
CA LYS A 74 -8.31 6.40 0.40
C LYS A 74 -9.38 6.23 -0.67
N GLY A 75 -9.32 5.19 -1.50
CA GLY A 75 -10.36 4.83 -2.46
C GLY A 75 -11.70 4.61 -1.76
N LYS A 76 -11.70 3.83 -0.68
CA LYS A 76 -12.87 3.60 0.20
C LYS A 76 -13.45 4.90 0.79
N ILE A 77 -12.60 5.82 1.25
CA ILE A 77 -13.05 7.14 1.74
C ILE A 77 -13.61 7.97 0.59
N CYS A 78 -13.00 7.91 -0.59
CA CYS A 78 -13.41 8.65 -1.78
C CYS A 78 -14.77 8.16 -2.32
N GLU A 79 -15.10 6.88 -2.18
CA GLU A 79 -16.44 6.33 -2.47
C GLU A 79 -17.53 7.01 -1.62
N ILE A 80 -17.22 7.39 -0.37
CA ILE A 80 -18.12 8.13 0.50
C ILE A 80 -18.15 9.61 0.07
N SER A 81 -16.98 10.25 0.03
CA SER A 81 -16.82 11.62 -0.43
C SER A 81 -15.32 11.98 -0.58
N PRO A 82 -14.88 12.51 -1.74
CA PRO A 82 -13.51 12.98 -1.92
C PRO A 82 -13.13 14.12 -0.95
N PHE A 83 -14.10 14.90 -0.46
CA PHE A 83 -13.84 16.01 0.47
C PHE A 83 -13.41 15.55 1.86
N LEU A 84 -13.65 14.29 2.24
CA LEU A 84 -13.14 13.70 3.48
C LEU A 84 -11.62 13.53 3.46
N LEU A 85 -10.98 13.67 2.29
CA LEU A 85 -9.53 13.68 2.11
C LEU A 85 -8.94 15.10 2.18
N ILE A 86 -9.63 16.06 2.78
CA ILE A 86 -9.11 17.38 3.12
C ILE A 86 -8.91 17.46 4.65
N SER A 87 -7.68 17.69 5.11
CA SER A 87 -7.34 17.60 6.55
C SER A 87 -7.24 18.94 7.28
N GLU A 88 -7.01 20.04 6.57
CA GLU A 88 -6.84 21.36 7.20
C GLU A 88 -8.19 22.08 7.39
N PRO A 89 -8.33 22.94 8.40
CA PRO A 89 -9.52 23.77 8.57
C PRO A 89 -9.65 24.84 7.47
N PRO A 90 -10.86 25.39 7.24
CA PRO A 90 -11.11 26.38 6.18
C PRO A 90 -10.17 27.59 6.17
N ALA A 91 -9.68 28.02 7.34
CA ALA A 91 -8.75 29.14 7.47
C ALA A 91 -7.40 28.93 6.77
N LYS A 92 -7.02 27.68 6.46
CA LYS A 92 -5.76 27.32 5.80
C LYS A 92 -5.97 26.83 4.36
N TRP A 93 -7.19 26.84 3.87
CA TRP A 93 -7.46 26.45 2.49
C TRP A 93 -6.91 27.50 1.51
N PRO A 94 -6.58 27.09 0.27
CA PRO A 94 -6.30 28.05 -0.80
C PRO A 94 -7.43 29.06 -0.94
N SER A 95 -7.09 30.34 -1.14
CA SER A 95 -8.07 31.42 -1.20
C SER A 95 -9.03 31.24 -2.39
N PRO A 96 -10.37 31.18 -2.17
CA PRO A 96 -11.34 31.06 -3.25
C PRO A 96 -11.62 32.40 -3.97
N TYR A 97 -11.11 33.52 -3.45
CA TYR A 97 -11.43 34.87 -3.92
C TYR A 97 -10.58 35.34 -5.10
N GLY A 98 -9.63 34.53 -5.57
CA GLY A 98 -8.75 34.86 -6.70
C GLY A 98 -9.39 34.72 -8.09
N GLY A 99 -10.70 34.42 -8.17
CA GLY A 99 -11.43 34.28 -9.44
C GLY A 99 -11.07 33.03 -10.27
N LYS A 100 -10.28 32.10 -9.72
CA LYS A 100 -9.87 30.85 -10.37
C LYS A 100 -10.43 29.64 -9.61
N SER A 101 -10.60 28.51 -10.31
CA SER A 101 -10.85 27.23 -9.64
C SER A 101 -9.64 26.81 -8.81
N ILE A 102 -9.89 26.08 -7.74
CA ILE A 102 -8.85 25.54 -6.86
C ILE A 102 -8.71 24.05 -7.17
N SER A 103 -7.52 23.63 -7.59
CA SER A 103 -7.26 22.20 -7.82
C SER A 103 -7.25 21.44 -6.49
N PHE A 104 -7.90 20.28 -6.42
CA PHE A 104 -7.96 19.47 -5.22
C PHE A 104 -6.57 19.13 -4.66
N ASN A 105 -5.57 18.96 -5.53
CA ASN A 105 -4.19 18.65 -5.16
C ASN A 105 -3.49 19.74 -4.33
N THR A 106 -4.06 20.94 -4.25
CA THR A 106 -3.55 22.03 -3.41
C THR A 106 -4.01 21.93 -1.95
N PHE A 107 -5.01 21.09 -1.66
CA PHE A 107 -5.43 20.81 -0.30
C PHE A 107 -4.49 19.80 0.35
N ARG A 108 -4.26 19.98 1.65
CA ARG A 108 -3.53 19.00 2.44
C ARG A 108 -4.42 17.78 2.67
N MET A 109 -3.89 16.60 2.35
CA MET A 109 -4.54 15.32 2.67
C MET A 109 -4.31 14.90 4.13
N PRO A 110 -5.18 14.05 4.69
CA PRO A 110 -4.97 13.43 6.00
C PRO A 110 -3.70 12.61 6.07
N ASP A 111 -3.11 12.52 7.27
CA ASP A 111 -2.07 11.53 7.55
C ASP A 111 -2.66 10.12 7.49
N ALA A 112 -1.86 9.15 7.07
CA ALA A 112 -2.25 7.75 7.02
C ALA A 112 -2.89 7.27 8.33
N GLN A 113 -2.37 7.71 9.49
CA GLN A 113 -2.87 7.30 10.81
C GLN A 113 -4.32 7.70 11.08
N ASP A 114 -4.80 8.75 10.40
CA ASP A 114 -6.15 9.28 10.60
C ASP A 114 -7.17 8.61 9.66
N LEU A 115 -6.71 7.94 8.59
CA LEU A 115 -7.58 7.34 7.58
C LEU A 115 -8.59 6.33 8.15
N PRO A 116 -8.20 5.38 9.05
CA PRO A 116 -9.18 4.45 9.62
C PRO A 116 -10.30 5.18 10.37
N ARG A 117 -9.94 6.21 11.16
CA ARG A 117 -10.91 7.01 11.91
C ARG A 117 -11.83 7.79 10.96
N ILE A 118 -11.27 8.39 9.91
CA ILE A 118 -12.07 9.12 8.91
C ILE A 118 -13.07 8.17 8.28
N TYR A 119 -12.62 7.01 7.79
CA TYR A 119 -13.51 6.04 7.15
C TYR A 119 -14.61 5.55 8.11
N ASP A 120 -14.25 5.08 9.31
CA ASP A 120 -15.22 4.53 10.27
C ASP A 120 -16.24 5.55 10.78
N THR A 121 -15.90 6.84 10.77
CA THR A 121 -16.83 7.90 11.19
C THR A 121 -17.98 8.09 10.20
N PHE A 122 -17.74 7.87 8.90
CA PHE A 122 -18.72 8.13 7.84
C PHE A 122 -19.22 6.87 7.13
N SER A 123 -18.56 5.72 7.32
CA SER A 123 -18.95 4.45 6.71
C SER A 123 -20.09 3.78 7.46
N SER A 124 -21.03 3.19 6.72
CA SER A 124 -22.04 2.28 7.28
C SER A 124 -21.48 0.90 7.63
N SER A 125 -20.29 0.57 7.12
CA SER A 125 -19.58 -0.69 7.40
C SER A 125 -18.18 -0.36 7.91
N PRO A 126 -17.99 -0.26 9.23
CA PRO A 126 -16.69 0.01 9.84
C PRO A 126 -15.65 -1.04 9.48
N LEU A 127 -14.38 -0.65 9.54
CA LEU A 127 -13.24 -1.55 9.42
C LEU A 127 -13.26 -2.56 10.57
N SER A 128 -12.75 -3.76 10.31
CA SER A 128 -12.55 -4.71 11.40
C SER A 128 -11.48 -4.18 12.36
N LYS A 129 -11.63 -4.48 13.65
CA LYS A 129 -10.63 -4.15 14.67
C LYS A 129 -9.26 -4.70 14.29
N LYS A 130 -9.22 -5.91 13.74
CA LYS A 130 -8.01 -6.59 13.28
C LYS A 130 -7.32 -5.80 12.16
N PHE A 131 -8.08 -5.30 11.19
CA PHE A 131 -7.54 -4.45 10.13
C PHE A 131 -6.98 -3.14 10.69
N ALA A 132 -7.72 -2.44 11.55
CA ALA A 132 -7.25 -1.18 12.13
C ALA A 132 -5.94 -1.35 12.94
N GLU A 133 -5.83 -2.44 13.72
CA GLU A 133 -4.61 -2.80 14.45
C GLU A 133 -3.45 -3.14 13.51
N ALA A 134 -3.70 -3.95 12.47
CA ALA A 134 -2.71 -4.30 11.47
C ALA A 134 -2.21 -3.07 10.70
N PHE A 135 -3.11 -2.21 10.23
CA PHE A 135 -2.79 -0.99 9.50
C PHE A 135 -1.91 -0.05 10.33
N ARG A 136 -2.23 0.11 11.63
CA ARG A 136 -1.40 0.87 12.57
C ARG A 136 -0.02 0.25 12.74
N SER A 137 0.06 -1.06 13.03
CA SER A 137 1.33 -1.75 13.24
C SER A 137 2.23 -1.68 12.01
N GLN A 138 1.66 -1.92 10.83
CA GLN A 138 2.35 -1.80 9.55
C GLN A 138 2.92 -0.39 9.34
N ARG A 139 2.14 0.66 9.62
CA ARG A 139 2.62 2.05 9.53
C ARG A 139 3.80 2.31 10.48
N GLU A 140 3.72 1.84 11.72
CA GLU A 140 4.82 1.97 12.68
C GLU A 140 6.09 1.27 12.18
N GLN A 141 5.96 0.08 11.59
CA GLN A 141 7.06 -0.64 10.94
C GLN A 141 7.65 0.13 9.74
N ARG A 142 6.81 0.72 8.87
CA ARG A 142 7.24 1.58 7.75
C ARG A 142 8.18 2.68 8.24
N ASN A 143 7.75 3.38 9.30
CA ASN A 143 8.47 4.53 9.84
C ASN A 143 9.81 4.09 10.42
N ALA A 144 9.85 2.96 11.12
CA ALA A 144 11.09 2.41 11.65
C ALA A 144 12.09 2.03 10.54
N ILE A 145 11.60 1.47 9.42
CA ILE A 145 12.40 1.13 8.24
C ILE A 145 12.94 2.42 7.60
N MET A 146 12.07 3.39 7.31
CA MET A 146 12.44 4.65 6.65
C MET A 146 13.43 5.48 7.46
N HIS A 147 13.30 5.49 8.78
CA HIS A 147 14.20 6.25 9.66
C HIS A 147 15.43 5.45 10.11
N SER A 148 15.63 4.22 9.61
CA SER A 148 16.78 3.36 9.96
C SER A 148 16.98 3.16 11.47
N THR A 149 15.92 3.29 12.26
CA THR A 149 15.97 3.19 13.73
C THR A 149 15.84 1.74 14.22
N GLY A 150 15.42 0.81 13.35
CA GLY A 150 15.30 -0.62 13.64
C GLY A 150 16.58 -1.40 13.30
N LYS A 151 17.57 -1.40 14.20
CA LYS A 151 18.87 -2.09 13.97
C LYS A 151 18.74 -3.62 13.81
N ASP A 152 17.68 -4.23 14.32
CA ASP A 152 17.46 -5.70 14.27
C ASP A 152 16.19 -6.14 13.52
N PHE A 153 15.58 -5.25 12.71
CA PHE A 153 14.37 -5.61 11.98
C PHE A 153 14.71 -6.59 10.83
N ARG A 154 14.36 -7.87 11.00
CA ARG A 154 14.38 -8.90 9.97
C ARG A 154 12.97 -9.00 9.39
N ILE A 155 12.77 -8.42 8.22
CA ILE A 155 11.51 -8.55 7.47
C ILE A 155 11.55 -9.90 6.78
N GLN A 156 10.48 -10.66 6.91
CA GLN A 156 10.31 -11.91 6.16
C GLN A 156 9.48 -11.66 4.91
N ALA A 157 9.79 -12.37 3.83
CA ALA A 157 9.00 -12.30 2.60
C ALA A 157 7.52 -12.70 2.84
N THR A 158 7.28 -13.66 3.75
CA THR A 158 5.95 -14.10 4.17
C THR A 158 5.12 -12.97 4.80
N GLU A 159 5.74 -12.10 5.61
CA GLU A 159 5.05 -10.97 6.23
C GLU A 159 4.46 -10.03 5.18
N ILE A 160 5.16 -9.82 4.07
CA ILE A 160 4.70 -8.92 3.00
C ILE A 160 3.55 -9.58 2.23
N VAL A 161 3.63 -10.89 1.97
CA VAL A 161 2.51 -11.66 1.39
C VAL A 161 1.27 -11.57 2.28
N GLU A 162 1.43 -11.75 3.59
CA GLU A 162 0.34 -11.63 4.56
C GLU A 162 -0.26 -10.22 4.58
N VAL A 163 0.57 -9.17 4.57
CA VAL A 163 0.11 -7.77 4.48
C VAL A 163 -0.77 -7.57 3.24
N ILE A 164 -0.33 -8.03 2.07
CA ILE A 164 -1.07 -7.87 0.81
C ILE A 164 -2.38 -8.64 0.89
N LEU A 165 -2.34 -9.94 1.18
CA LEU A 165 -3.53 -10.81 1.15
C LEU A 165 -4.56 -10.39 2.20
N PHE A 166 -4.13 -10.16 3.44
CA PHE A 166 -5.02 -9.77 4.53
C PHE A 166 -5.66 -8.42 4.24
N SER A 167 -4.86 -7.38 3.95
CA SER A 167 -5.38 -6.02 3.76
C SER A 167 -6.27 -5.93 2.52
N TYR A 168 -5.93 -6.63 1.44
CA TYR A 168 -6.78 -6.66 0.24
C TYR A 168 -8.12 -7.31 0.52
N SER A 169 -8.14 -8.44 1.25
CA SER A 169 -9.39 -9.14 1.57
C SER A 169 -10.32 -8.32 2.48
N GLU A 170 -9.76 -7.52 3.39
CA GLU A 170 -10.53 -6.64 4.28
C GLU A 170 -11.10 -5.42 3.53
N LEU A 171 -10.32 -4.82 2.62
CA LEU A 171 -10.74 -3.60 1.91
C LEU A 171 -11.54 -3.91 0.62
N CYS A 172 -11.32 -5.06 0.00
CA CYS A 172 -11.95 -5.44 -1.27
C CYS A 172 -12.55 -6.86 -1.18
N PRO A 173 -13.55 -7.09 -0.30
CA PRO A 173 -14.03 -8.44 0.03
C PRO A 173 -14.69 -9.19 -1.14
N ASN A 174 -15.11 -8.47 -2.18
CA ASN A 174 -15.73 -9.04 -3.38
C ASN A 174 -14.72 -9.44 -4.46
N GLU A 175 -13.44 -9.18 -4.23
CA GLU A 175 -12.36 -9.48 -5.17
C GLU A 175 -11.30 -10.37 -4.49
N SER A 176 -10.63 -11.20 -5.29
CA SER A 176 -9.46 -11.94 -4.82
C SER A 176 -8.20 -11.26 -5.33
N TRP A 177 -7.22 -11.02 -4.44
CA TRP A 177 -5.90 -10.54 -4.84
C TRP A 177 -5.27 -11.42 -5.92
N LEU A 178 -5.41 -12.75 -5.84
CA LEU A 178 -4.89 -13.68 -6.84
C LEU A 178 -5.57 -13.53 -8.20
N GLY A 179 -6.84 -13.11 -8.23
CA GLY A 179 -7.54 -12.75 -9.46
C GLY A 179 -6.93 -11.51 -10.11
N ILE A 180 -6.77 -10.44 -9.31
CA ILE A 180 -6.15 -9.19 -9.75
C ILE A 180 -4.71 -9.39 -10.24
N ARG A 181 -3.92 -10.15 -9.48
CA ARG A 181 -2.55 -10.51 -9.87
C ARG A 181 -2.51 -11.23 -11.21
N ARG A 182 -3.47 -12.13 -11.45
CA ARG A 182 -3.57 -12.85 -12.74
C ARG A 182 -3.89 -11.90 -13.88
N ASP A 183 -4.69 -10.87 -13.64
CA ASP A 183 -5.01 -9.89 -14.68
C ASP A 183 -3.82 -8.99 -15.00
N PHE A 184 -3.04 -8.57 -14.01
CA PHE A 184 -1.74 -7.89 -14.24
C PHE A 184 -0.76 -8.74 -15.07
N LEU A 185 -0.74 -10.06 -14.87
CA LEU A 185 0.09 -10.96 -15.69
C LEU A 185 -0.36 -11.05 -17.16
N LYS A 186 -1.64 -10.81 -17.46
CA LYS A 186 -2.18 -10.84 -18.83
C LYS A 186 -2.04 -9.52 -19.58
N THR A 187 -1.83 -8.42 -18.86
CA THR A 187 -1.77 -7.06 -19.40
C THR A 187 -0.37 -6.46 -19.28
N GLY A 188 0.56 -7.15 -18.61
CA GLY A 188 1.94 -6.73 -18.43
C GLY A 188 2.76 -6.80 -19.72
N PRO A 189 3.96 -6.20 -19.74
CA PRO A 189 4.82 -6.14 -20.92
C PRO A 189 5.36 -7.50 -21.41
N ALA A 190 5.03 -8.61 -20.73
CA ALA A 190 5.41 -9.98 -21.10
C ALA A 190 4.28 -10.79 -21.75
N SER A 191 3.11 -10.17 -21.99
CA SER A 191 1.95 -10.78 -22.68
C SER A 191 1.78 -10.28 -24.11
#